data_AF-A0A1J8PKY5-F1
#
_entry.id   AF-A0A1J8PKY5-F1
#
_cell.length_a   1.000
_cell.length_b   1.000
_cell.length_c   1.000
_cell.angle_alpha   90.00
_cell.angle_beta   90.00
_cell.angle_gamma   90.00
#
_symmetry.space_group_name_H-M   'P 1'
#
loop_
_entity.id
_entity.type
_entity.pdbx_description
1 polymer ?
#
loop_
_entity_poly.entity_id
_entity_poly.type
_entity_poly.pdbx_seq_one_letter_code
_entity_poly.pdbx_strand_id
1 'polypeptide(L)'
;MSPPASDLLDSLPAQLSQPLKEHVNQVLLEIIRSNSASQFVQNAPVLAKFCEAIAQGDSKDDIELLRHFRVLVPITSYEPYKPFIAKFFASPCREIDVKDLFAPGLPCFFAITSATSGKEPKLFPRYRPPPQYRGHSTTTTPSSEGTTFAPYSLKLSKYSKALKIHLEDGQSSQLLAVSSASGGLIRMRMNWDFEHDIDRLDLWIPGQTAPYPVAMIEGHRPYFLLHALFVLADSKNGIIPDIETTDQLRVASKKHFTANPTRAAELREIGPPGEAEGWAVRVWPALTKFIGITGGIAAVVVPKVCQMWKCCHTN
;
A
#
# COMPACT_ATOMS: atom_id res chain seq x y z
N MET A 1 -16.68 7.14 32.83
CA MET A 1 -15.96 7.39 31.57
C MET A 1 -16.56 8.64 30.97
N SER A 2 -15.80 9.72 30.87
CA SER A 2 -16.26 10.94 30.22
C SER A 2 -16.55 10.64 28.74
N PRO A 3 -17.60 11.23 28.13
CA PRO A 3 -17.80 11.12 26.70
C PRO A 3 -16.54 11.64 25.98
N PRO A 4 -16.13 11.03 24.85
CA PRO A 4 -14.96 11.49 24.13
C PRO A 4 -15.14 12.97 23.79
N ALA A 5 -14.05 13.73 23.93
CA ALA A 5 -13.99 15.14 23.57
C ALA A 5 -14.63 15.37 22.19
N SER A 6 -15.47 16.40 22.10
CA SER A 6 -16.12 16.95 20.90
C SER A 6 -15.67 16.32 19.59
N ASP A 7 -16.60 15.69 18.87
CA ASP A 7 -16.36 15.11 17.55
C ASP A 7 -15.67 16.16 16.66
N LEU A 8 -14.54 15.80 16.05
CA LEU A 8 -13.74 16.72 15.20
C LEU A 8 -14.61 17.37 14.11
N LEU A 9 -15.67 16.68 13.69
CA LEU A 9 -16.66 17.18 12.74
C LEU A 9 -17.49 18.36 13.27
N ASP A 10 -17.72 18.43 14.57
CA ASP A 10 -18.49 19.51 15.20
C ASP A 10 -17.62 20.77 15.43
N SER A 11 -16.29 20.63 15.34
CA SER A 11 -15.36 21.76 15.33
C SER A 11 -15.23 22.45 13.97
N LEU A 12 -15.76 21.84 12.90
CA LEU A 12 -15.71 22.39 11.55
C LEU A 12 -16.84 23.41 11.32
N PRO A 13 -16.58 24.51 10.59
CA PRO A 13 -17.63 25.40 10.13
C PRO A 13 -18.73 24.64 9.36
N ALA A 14 -19.99 25.07 9.51
CA ALA A 14 -21.15 24.42 8.89
C ALA A 14 -20.98 24.22 7.36
N GLN A 15 -20.33 25.17 6.69
CA GLN A 15 -20.05 25.14 5.25
C GLN A 15 -19.11 24.00 4.83
N LEU A 16 -18.30 23.48 5.76
CA LEU A 16 -17.41 22.34 5.53
C LEU A 16 -17.98 21.04 6.13
N SER A 17 -18.64 21.12 7.29
CA SER A 17 -19.15 19.93 7.97
C SER A 17 -20.36 19.33 7.26
N GLN A 18 -21.25 20.13 6.68
CA GLN A 18 -22.43 19.62 5.94
C GLN A 18 -22.04 18.84 4.68
N PRO A 19 -21.25 19.40 3.73
CA PRO A 19 -20.83 18.64 2.55
C PRO A 19 -20.03 17.39 2.89
N LEU A 20 -19.21 17.44 3.95
CA LEU A 20 -18.46 16.27 4.41
C LEU A 20 -19.39 15.18 4.95
N LYS A 21 -20.39 15.53 5.77
CA LYS A 21 -21.39 14.59 6.28
C LYS A 21 -22.19 13.94 5.15
N GLU A 22 -22.63 14.73 4.17
CA GLU A 22 -23.34 14.24 3.00
C GLU A 22 -22.46 13.31 2.16
N HIS A 23 -21.21 13.70 1.89
CA HIS A 23 -20.25 12.86 1.17
C HIS A 23 -19.99 11.53 1.89
N VAL A 24 -19.77 11.55 3.21
CA VAL A 24 -19.57 10.33 4.02
C VAL A 24 -20.80 9.42 3.97
N ASN A 25 -22.01 9.98 4.08
CA ASN A 25 -23.25 9.23 3.96
C ASN A 25 -23.38 8.56 2.59
N GLN A 26 -23.09 9.30 1.52
CA GLN A 26 -23.15 8.80 0.15
C GLN A 26 -22.15 7.68 -0.09
N VAL A 27 -20.90 7.84 0.33
CA VAL A 27 -19.86 6.80 0.25
C VAL A 27 -20.29 5.55 1.03
N LEU A 28 -20.85 5.72 2.23
CA LEU A 28 -21.32 4.60 3.04
C LEU A 28 -22.48 3.85 2.37
N LEU A 29 -23.44 4.55 1.77
CA LEU A 29 -24.54 3.96 1.00
C LEU A 29 -24.02 3.14 -0.19
N GLU A 30 -23.07 3.69 -0.94
CA GLU A 30 -22.43 2.99 -2.06
C GLU A 30 -21.75 1.69 -1.61
N ILE A 31 -21.05 1.72 -0.47
CA ILE A 31 -20.42 0.54 0.12
C ILE A 31 -21.47 -0.49 0.56
N ILE A 32 -22.51 -0.08 1.28
CA ILE A 32 -23.55 -1.00 1.76
C ILE A 32 -24.23 -1.68 0.59
N ARG A 33 -24.66 -0.90 -0.41
CA ARG A 33 -25.39 -1.41 -1.58
C ARG A 33 -24.56 -2.35 -2.42
N SER A 34 -23.30 -2.00 -2.65
CA SER A 34 -22.40 -2.80 -3.50
C SER A 34 -22.02 -4.13 -2.85
N ASN A 35 -22.03 -4.21 -1.51
CA ASN A 35 -21.55 -5.37 -0.77
C ASN A 35 -22.67 -6.15 -0.05
N SER A 36 -23.93 -5.70 -0.12
CA SER A 36 -25.04 -6.34 0.60
C SER A 36 -25.24 -7.80 0.22
N ALA A 37 -25.01 -8.14 -1.05
CA ALA A 37 -25.08 -9.51 -1.55
C ALA A 37 -23.78 -10.33 -1.35
N SER A 38 -22.73 -9.74 -0.77
CA SER A 38 -21.45 -10.46 -0.56
C SER A 38 -21.63 -11.62 0.41
N GLN A 39 -20.83 -12.67 0.24
CA GLN A 39 -20.92 -13.85 1.10
C GLN A 39 -20.68 -13.51 2.57
N PHE A 40 -19.81 -12.54 2.88
CA PHE A 40 -19.56 -12.11 4.25
C PHE A 40 -20.79 -11.47 4.87
N VAL A 41 -21.46 -10.55 4.16
CA VAL A 41 -22.69 -9.94 4.66
C VAL A 41 -23.78 -11.00 4.88
N GLN A 42 -23.95 -11.90 3.93
CA GLN A 42 -25.00 -12.92 3.99
C GLN A 42 -24.77 -14.00 5.07
N ASN A 43 -23.52 -14.36 5.34
CA ASN A 43 -23.21 -15.54 6.16
C ASN A 43 -22.53 -15.23 7.50
N ALA A 44 -22.06 -14.00 7.74
CA ALA A 44 -21.39 -13.68 8.99
C ALA A 44 -22.42 -13.47 10.12
N PRO A 45 -22.34 -14.22 11.25
CA PRO A 45 -23.28 -14.08 12.36
C PRO A 45 -23.34 -12.65 12.93
N VAL A 46 -22.22 -11.94 12.85
CA VAL A 46 -22.08 -10.56 13.34
C VAL A 46 -22.93 -9.54 12.56
N LEU A 47 -23.37 -9.89 11.34
CA LEU A 47 -24.21 -9.05 10.48
C LEU A 47 -25.66 -9.55 10.37
N ALA A 48 -26.01 -10.66 11.01
CA ALA A 48 -27.32 -11.31 10.84
C ALA A 48 -28.51 -10.36 11.09
N LYS A 49 -28.46 -9.57 12.18
CA LYS A 49 -29.52 -8.60 12.50
C LYS A 49 -29.68 -7.51 11.44
N PHE A 50 -28.56 -7.04 10.89
CA PHE A 50 -28.59 -6.03 9.83
C PHE A 50 -29.19 -6.63 8.55
N CYS A 51 -28.79 -7.86 8.19
CA CYS A 51 -29.31 -8.57 7.03
C CYS A 51 -30.83 -8.85 7.13
N GLU A 52 -31.30 -9.21 8.31
CA GLU A 52 -32.74 -9.38 8.56
C GLU A 52 -33.51 -8.06 8.38
N ALA A 53 -32.99 -6.96 8.93
CA ALA A 53 -33.64 -5.65 8.84
C ALA A 53 -33.71 -5.13 7.39
N ILE A 54 -32.67 -5.33 6.58
CA ILE A 54 -32.69 -4.91 5.16
C ILE A 54 -33.57 -5.82 4.28
N ALA A 55 -33.80 -7.08 4.68
CA ALA A 55 -34.68 -7.99 3.95
C ALA A 55 -36.16 -7.71 4.23
N GLN A 56 -36.48 -7.17 5.40
CA GLN A 56 -37.85 -6.82 5.82
C GLN A 56 -38.26 -5.40 5.41
N GLY A 57 -37.30 -4.49 5.22
CA GLY A 57 -37.55 -3.09 4.84
C GLY A 57 -37.58 -2.85 3.33
N ASP A 58 -38.09 -1.68 2.91
CA ASP A 58 -37.85 -1.19 1.55
C ASP A 58 -36.38 -0.76 1.44
N SER A 59 -35.57 -1.56 0.75
CA SER A 59 -34.14 -1.31 0.57
C SER A 59 -33.82 -0.01 -0.19
N LYS A 60 -34.83 0.73 -0.64
CA LYS A 60 -34.72 1.99 -1.39
C LYS A 60 -34.73 3.24 -0.51
N ASP A 61 -35.05 3.15 0.78
CA ASP A 61 -34.92 4.30 1.69
C ASP A 61 -33.49 4.42 2.22
N ASP A 62 -32.73 5.36 1.65
CA ASP A 62 -31.35 5.67 2.02
C ASP A 62 -31.20 6.06 3.51
N ILE A 63 -32.16 6.80 4.07
CA ILE A 63 -32.10 7.28 5.45
C ILE A 63 -32.24 6.09 6.39
N GLU A 64 -33.23 5.23 6.13
CA GLU A 64 -33.51 4.07 6.95
C GLU A 64 -32.40 3.03 6.84
N LEU A 65 -31.84 2.82 5.64
CA LEU A 65 -30.69 1.94 5.43
C LEU A 65 -29.47 2.39 6.24
N LEU A 66 -29.15 3.68 6.22
CA LEU A 66 -28.06 4.26 7.04
C LEU A 66 -28.33 4.12 8.53
N ARG A 67 -29.59 4.31 8.96
CA ARG A 67 -29.99 4.13 10.37
C ARG A 67 -29.79 2.67 10.80
N HIS A 68 -30.28 1.72 10.03
CA HIS A 68 -30.09 0.29 10.27
C HIS A 68 -28.62 -0.08 10.34
N PHE A 69 -27.79 0.40 9.40
CA PHE A 69 -26.36 0.14 9.42
C PHE A 69 -25.72 0.59 10.74
N ARG A 70 -25.93 1.85 11.13
CA ARG A 70 -25.31 2.44 12.34
C ARG A 70 -25.74 1.77 13.64
N VAL A 71 -26.97 1.25 13.70
CA VAL A 71 -27.53 0.62 14.91
C VAL A 71 -27.21 -0.87 14.98
N LEU A 72 -27.24 -1.56 13.84
CA LEU A 72 -27.24 -3.03 13.79
C LEU A 72 -25.89 -3.62 13.39
N VAL A 73 -25.02 -2.87 12.70
CA VAL A 73 -23.67 -3.33 12.36
C VAL A 73 -22.72 -2.96 13.50
N PRO A 74 -22.22 -3.96 14.26
CA PRO A 74 -21.34 -3.67 15.38
C PRO A 74 -19.94 -3.29 14.89
N ILE A 75 -19.21 -2.58 15.74
CA ILE A 75 -17.77 -2.39 15.57
C ILE A 75 -17.09 -3.74 15.80
N THR A 76 -16.31 -4.22 14.83
CA THR A 76 -15.67 -5.54 14.85
C THR A 76 -14.15 -5.46 14.92
N SER A 77 -13.53 -6.57 15.33
CA SER A 77 -12.08 -6.80 15.21
C SER A 77 -11.78 -7.70 14.00
N TYR A 78 -10.55 -8.20 13.87
CA TYR A 78 -10.18 -9.09 12.76
C TYR A 78 -10.81 -10.48 12.84
N GLU A 79 -11.19 -10.94 14.03
CA GLU A 79 -11.58 -12.33 14.26
C GLU A 79 -12.82 -12.78 13.47
N PRO A 80 -13.91 -11.99 13.34
CA PRO A 80 -15.05 -12.37 12.50
C PRO A 80 -14.70 -12.57 11.01
N TYR A 81 -13.65 -11.92 10.51
CA TYR A 81 -13.22 -12.01 9.11
C TYR A 81 -12.32 -13.23 8.86
N LYS A 82 -11.60 -13.69 9.88
CA LYS A 82 -10.58 -14.74 9.76
C LYS A 82 -11.08 -16.04 9.10
N PRO A 83 -12.27 -16.60 9.43
CA PRO A 83 -12.78 -17.80 8.76
C PRO A 83 -13.05 -17.61 7.26
N PHE A 84 -13.47 -16.40 6.86
CA PHE A 84 -13.71 -16.08 5.46
C PHE A 84 -12.38 -15.93 4.70
N ILE A 85 -11.41 -15.23 5.30
CA ILE A 85 -10.05 -15.12 4.74
C ILE A 85 -9.43 -16.51 4.54
N ALA A 86 -9.63 -17.43 5.48
CA ALA A 86 -9.09 -18.79 5.40
C ALA A 86 -9.58 -19.59 4.19
N LYS A 87 -10.75 -19.26 3.60
CA LYS A 87 -11.25 -19.92 2.38
C LYS A 87 -10.28 -19.77 1.20
N PHE A 88 -9.59 -18.63 1.09
CA PHE A 88 -8.59 -18.41 0.05
C PHE A 88 -7.34 -19.29 0.18
N PHE A 89 -7.14 -19.91 1.35
CA PHE A 89 -6.01 -20.78 1.65
C PHE A 89 -6.42 -22.26 1.67
N ALA A 90 -7.67 -22.58 1.36
CA ALA A 90 -8.12 -23.96 1.18
C ALA A 90 -7.42 -24.61 -0.03
N SER A 91 -7.30 -25.93 -0.01
CA SER A 91 -6.74 -26.70 -1.13
C SER A 91 -7.74 -27.79 -1.53
N PRO A 92 -8.37 -27.71 -2.72
CA PRO A 92 -8.29 -26.59 -3.68
C PRO A 92 -9.04 -25.33 -3.19
N CYS A 93 -8.57 -24.14 -3.58
CA CYS A 93 -9.34 -22.90 -3.45
C CYS A 93 -10.19 -22.71 -4.71
N ARG A 94 -11.50 -22.92 -4.63
CA ARG A 94 -12.40 -22.79 -5.79
C ARG A 94 -12.94 -21.36 -5.86
N GLU A 95 -13.08 -20.83 -7.07
CA GLU A 95 -13.60 -19.48 -7.32
C GLU A 95 -14.95 -19.26 -6.61
N ILE A 96 -15.90 -20.19 -6.73
CA ILE A 96 -17.23 -20.08 -6.12
C ILE A 96 -17.18 -19.89 -4.59
N ASP A 97 -16.14 -20.40 -3.91
CA ASP A 97 -16.01 -20.29 -2.46
C ASP A 97 -15.51 -18.90 -2.02
N VAL A 98 -14.93 -18.12 -2.95
CA VAL A 98 -14.19 -16.87 -2.64
C VAL A 98 -14.55 -15.67 -3.53
N LYS A 99 -15.31 -15.88 -4.61
CA LYS A 99 -15.89 -14.84 -5.45
C LYS A 99 -16.99 -14.13 -4.67
N ASP A 100 -17.05 -12.81 -4.78
CA ASP A 100 -18.00 -11.97 -4.05
C ASP A 100 -17.91 -12.14 -2.52
N LEU A 101 -16.75 -12.57 -1.99
CA LEU A 101 -16.64 -12.93 -0.57
C LEU A 101 -16.84 -11.71 0.34
N PHE A 102 -16.15 -10.60 0.07
CA PHE A 102 -16.26 -9.35 0.83
C PHE A 102 -16.78 -8.18 0.00
N ALA A 103 -16.57 -8.24 -1.31
CA ALA A 103 -17.04 -7.25 -2.28
C ALA A 103 -17.16 -7.94 -3.66
N PRO A 104 -17.90 -7.34 -4.60
CA PRO A 104 -18.09 -7.91 -5.93
C PRO A 104 -16.79 -8.29 -6.64
N GLY A 105 -16.78 -9.47 -7.25
CA GLY A 105 -15.66 -10.10 -7.93
C GLY A 105 -14.62 -10.72 -7.00
N LEU A 106 -13.43 -10.93 -7.55
CA LEU A 106 -12.25 -11.37 -6.80
C LEU A 106 -11.41 -10.16 -6.38
N PRO A 107 -10.72 -10.21 -5.22
CA PRO A 107 -9.76 -9.18 -4.86
C PRO A 107 -8.62 -9.11 -5.88
N CYS A 108 -8.00 -7.94 -6.01
CA CYS A 108 -6.81 -7.74 -6.85
C CYS A 108 -5.54 -8.31 -6.20
N PHE A 109 -5.43 -8.22 -4.87
CA PHE A 109 -4.35 -8.81 -4.08
C PHE A 109 -4.74 -8.86 -2.59
N PHE A 110 -3.94 -9.55 -1.79
CA PHE A 110 -3.97 -9.49 -0.32
C PHE A 110 -2.86 -8.59 0.21
N ALA A 111 -3.25 -7.58 0.98
CA ALA A 111 -2.33 -6.74 1.73
C ALA A 111 -1.97 -7.40 3.06
N ILE A 112 -0.68 -7.60 3.29
CA ILE A 112 -0.12 -7.91 4.60
C ILE A 112 0.04 -6.60 5.35
N THR A 113 -0.53 -6.53 6.56
CA THR A 113 -0.33 -5.40 7.46
C THR A 113 0.77 -5.69 8.48
N SER A 114 1.36 -4.63 9.03
CA SER A 114 2.34 -4.74 10.13
C SER A 114 1.71 -5.24 11.44
N ALA A 115 0.38 -5.22 11.56
CA ALA A 115 -0.34 -5.76 12.70
C ALA A 115 -0.51 -7.28 12.59
N THR A 116 -0.24 -7.98 13.69
CA THR A 116 -0.41 -9.43 13.79
C THR A 116 -1.70 -9.79 14.56
N SER A 117 -2.25 -10.98 14.30
CA SER A 117 -3.20 -11.66 15.20
C SER A 117 -2.67 -13.07 15.46
N GLY A 118 -2.47 -13.43 16.73
CA GLY A 118 -1.95 -14.74 17.10
C GLY A 118 -0.54 -15.03 16.54
N LYS A 119 0.31 -14.01 16.41
CA LYS A 119 1.67 -14.05 15.81
C LYS A 119 1.72 -14.19 14.28
N GLU A 120 0.58 -14.36 13.62
CA GLU A 120 0.49 -14.33 12.16
C GLU A 120 0.10 -12.93 11.65
N PRO A 121 0.59 -12.48 10.49
CA PRO A 121 0.19 -11.21 9.91
C PRO A 121 -1.31 -11.19 9.57
N LYS A 122 -1.98 -10.05 9.82
CA LYS A 122 -3.36 -9.86 9.33
C LYS A 122 -3.35 -9.59 7.83
N LEU A 123 -4.22 -10.30 7.12
CA LEU A 123 -4.40 -10.22 5.67
C LEU A 123 -5.69 -9.51 5.34
N PHE A 124 -5.62 -8.54 4.43
CA PHE A 124 -6.77 -7.77 3.97
C PHE A 124 -6.91 -7.86 2.45
N PRO A 125 -8.02 -8.39 1.93
CA PRO A 125 -8.27 -8.42 0.50
C PRO A 125 -8.47 -6.98 -0.01
N ARG A 126 -7.83 -6.66 -1.12
CA ARG A 126 -7.89 -5.34 -1.74
C ARG A 126 -8.59 -5.44 -3.08
N TYR A 127 -9.74 -4.80 -3.16
CA TYR A 127 -10.53 -4.70 -4.37
C TYR A 127 -10.20 -3.40 -5.11
N ARG A 128 -10.41 -3.39 -6.42
CA ARG A 128 -10.23 -2.18 -7.22
C ARG A 128 -11.32 -1.18 -6.82
N PRO A 129 -10.98 0.06 -6.46
CA PRO A 129 -11.98 1.04 -6.10
C PRO A 129 -12.86 1.39 -7.32
N PRO A 130 -14.11 1.83 -7.07
CA PRO A 130 -14.97 2.37 -8.12
C PRO A 130 -14.25 3.47 -8.92
N PRO A 131 -14.54 3.62 -10.22
CA PRO A 131 -13.84 4.56 -11.10
C PRO A 131 -13.73 5.99 -10.54
N GLN A 132 -14.78 6.49 -9.89
CA GLN A 132 -14.83 7.83 -9.30
C GLN A 132 -13.77 8.06 -8.20
N TYR A 133 -13.31 6.99 -7.54
CA TYR A 133 -12.30 7.07 -6.47
C TYR A 133 -10.88 6.70 -6.95
N ARG A 134 -10.69 6.33 -8.22
CA ARG A 134 -9.37 5.91 -8.74
C ARG A 134 -8.35 7.06 -8.79
N GLY A 135 -8.80 8.31 -8.83
CA GLY A 135 -7.93 9.50 -8.91
C GLY A 135 -7.43 10.07 -7.57
N HIS A 136 -7.99 9.65 -6.43
CA HIS A 136 -7.74 10.28 -5.13
C HIS A 136 -6.61 9.62 -4.30
N SER A 137 -5.71 8.88 -4.94
CA SER A 137 -4.70 8.11 -4.21
C SER A 137 -3.52 8.98 -3.76
N THR A 138 -3.36 9.14 -2.44
CA THR A 138 -2.36 9.97 -1.76
C THR A 138 -0.93 9.44 -1.79
N THR A 139 -0.71 8.19 -2.20
CA THR A 139 0.66 7.71 -2.43
C THR A 139 1.18 8.32 -3.72
N THR A 140 2.05 9.32 -3.56
CA THR A 140 3.03 9.85 -4.52
C THR A 140 3.02 9.09 -5.85
N THR A 141 2.05 9.41 -6.71
CA THR A 141 2.26 9.23 -8.14
C THR A 141 3.43 10.13 -8.49
N PRO A 142 4.46 9.61 -9.17
CA PRO A 142 5.56 10.44 -9.62
C PRO A 142 4.96 11.57 -10.46
N SER A 143 5.08 12.82 -9.99
CA SER A 143 4.68 13.97 -10.78
C SER A 143 5.70 14.17 -11.91
N SER A 144 5.30 14.89 -12.95
CA SER A 144 6.20 15.33 -14.02
C SER A 144 7.29 16.30 -13.55
N GLU A 145 7.29 16.71 -12.28
CA GLU A 145 8.16 17.77 -11.73
C GLU A 145 9.51 17.26 -11.22
N GLY A 146 9.79 15.94 -11.26
CA GLY A 146 11.11 15.41 -10.87
C GLY A 146 11.15 13.93 -10.56
N THR A 147 12.24 13.50 -9.93
CA THR A 147 12.45 12.11 -9.48
C THR A 147 12.26 12.00 -7.98
N THR A 148 11.60 10.94 -7.53
CA THR A 148 11.36 10.66 -6.11
C THR A 148 12.17 9.46 -5.66
N PHE A 149 12.89 9.60 -4.55
CA PHE A 149 13.45 8.48 -3.81
C PHE A 149 12.40 7.93 -2.85
N ALA A 150 11.61 6.95 -3.31
CA ALA A 150 10.63 6.26 -2.50
C ALA A 150 10.89 4.76 -2.59
N PRO A 151 11.73 4.17 -1.71
CA PRO A 151 11.96 2.74 -1.73
C PRO A 151 10.63 2.01 -1.44
N TYR A 152 10.14 1.24 -2.42
CA TYR A 152 9.08 0.26 -2.25
C TYR A 152 9.57 -1.13 -2.63
N SER A 153 8.96 -2.16 -2.03
CA SER A 153 9.23 -3.54 -2.37
C SER A 153 8.03 -4.11 -3.12
N LEU A 154 8.28 -4.62 -4.33
CA LEU A 154 7.32 -5.39 -5.11
C LEU A 154 7.46 -6.88 -4.86
N LYS A 155 8.40 -7.26 -3.99
CA LYS A 155 8.63 -8.64 -3.60
C LYS A 155 7.34 -9.25 -3.05
N LEU A 156 7.06 -10.47 -3.51
CA LEU A 156 6.11 -11.34 -2.86
C LEU A 156 6.72 -11.74 -1.49
N SER A 157 5.99 -11.55 -0.39
CA SER A 157 6.49 -11.75 0.99
C SER A 157 6.97 -13.20 1.25
N LYS A 158 7.70 -13.52 2.33
CA LYS A 158 7.95 -14.95 2.66
C LYS A 158 6.66 -15.76 2.95
N TYR A 159 5.56 -15.07 3.24
CA TYR A 159 4.21 -15.62 3.37
C TYR A 159 3.46 -15.68 2.02
N SER A 160 4.08 -15.22 0.93
CA SER A 160 3.47 -15.16 -0.39
C SER A 160 3.47 -16.52 -1.05
N LYS A 161 2.39 -17.23 -0.82
CA LYS A 161 1.89 -18.10 -1.87
C LYS A 161 1.13 -17.21 -2.83
N ALA A 162 1.47 -17.25 -4.12
CA ALA A 162 0.48 -16.88 -5.12
C ALA A 162 -0.69 -17.83 -4.87
N LEU A 163 -1.81 -17.28 -4.42
CA LEU A 163 -2.98 -18.09 -4.09
C LEU A 163 -3.59 -18.52 -5.41
N LYS A 164 -3.55 -19.82 -5.68
CA LYS A 164 -4.12 -20.40 -6.90
C LYS A 164 -5.61 -20.62 -6.68
N ILE A 165 -6.41 -19.78 -7.31
CA ILE A 165 -7.87 -19.88 -7.33
C ILE A 165 -8.24 -20.64 -8.60
N HIS A 166 -8.88 -21.79 -8.44
CA HIS A 166 -9.40 -22.58 -9.55
C HIS A 166 -10.69 -21.96 -10.05
N LEU A 167 -10.70 -21.54 -11.31
CA LEU A 167 -11.85 -20.86 -11.92
C LEU A 167 -12.96 -21.87 -12.22
N GLU A 168 -14.18 -21.37 -12.36
CA GLU A 168 -15.38 -22.21 -12.57
C GLU A 168 -15.34 -23.04 -13.86
N ASP A 169 -14.51 -22.65 -14.84
CA ASP A 169 -14.30 -23.41 -16.08
C ASP A 169 -13.59 -24.76 -15.86
N GLY A 170 -13.09 -25.01 -14.66
CA GLY A 170 -12.43 -26.26 -14.25
C GLY A 170 -11.05 -26.48 -14.87
N GLN A 171 -10.56 -25.61 -15.75
CA GLN A 171 -9.30 -25.75 -16.47
C GLN A 171 -8.30 -24.64 -16.14
N SER A 172 -8.78 -23.43 -15.89
CA SER A 172 -7.94 -22.28 -15.63
C SER A 172 -7.84 -21.97 -14.14
N SER A 173 -6.81 -21.20 -13.82
CA SER A 173 -6.60 -20.71 -12.46
C SER A 173 -6.14 -19.28 -12.50
N GLN A 174 -6.71 -18.46 -11.63
CA GLN A 174 -6.19 -17.13 -11.37
C GLN A 174 -5.25 -17.19 -10.18
N LEU A 175 -4.11 -16.53 -10.30
CA LEU A 175 -3.21 -16.38 -9.19
C LEU A 175 -3.38 -15.01 -8.52
N LEU A 176 -3.46 -15.04 -7.20
CA LEU A 176 -3.66 -13.85 -6.39
C LEU A 176 -2.42 -13.56 -5.53
N ALA A 177 -1.89 -12.35 -5.67
CA ALA A 177 -0.69 -11.95 -4.95
C ALA A 177 -0.96 -11.67 -3.46
N VAL A 178 -0.05 -12.09 -2.59
CA VAL A 178 -0.02 -11.73 -1.16
C VAL A 178 1.26 -10.93 -0.90
N SER A 179 1.13 -9.63 -0.61
CA SER A 179 2.27 -8.70 -0.56
C SER A 179 2.03 -7.56 0.44
N SER A 180 3.03 -6.69 0.62
CA SER A 180 2.84 -5.45 1.38
C SER A 180 1.74 -4.60 0.74
N ALA A 181 1.01 -3.82 1.55
CA ALA A 181 -0.04 -2.94 1.04
C ALA A 181 0.47 -1.98 -0.05
N SER A 182 1.67 -1.40 0.12
CA SER A 182 2.29 -0.51 -0.86
C SER A 182 2.66 -1.23 -2.16
N GLY A 183 3.30 -2.40 -2.07
CA GLY A 183 3.70 -3.18 -3.24
C GLY A 183 2.50 -3.62 -4.08
N GLY A 184 1.46 -4.15 -3.43
CA GLY A 184 0.24 -4.56 -4.12
C GLY A 184 -0.55 -3.39 -4.71
N LEU A 185 -0.56 -2.22 -4.07
CA LEU A 185 -1.18 -1.01 -4.63
C LEU A 185 -0.45 -0.54 -5.89
N ILE A 186 0.89 -0.58 -5.91
CA ILE A 186 1.68 -0.22 -7.11
C ILE A 186 1.35 -1.19 -8.26
N ARG A 187 1.37 -2.50 -7.99
CA ARG A 187 0.98 -3.53 -8.99
C ARG A 187 -0.42 -3.29 -9.53
N MET A 188 -1.40 -3.05 -8.65
CA MET A 188 -2.78 -2.79 -9.03
C MET A 188 -2.93 -1.55 -9.92
N ARG A 189 -2.17 -0.46 -9.66
CA ARG A 189 -2.21 0.77 -10.46
C ARG A 189 -1.57 0.60 -11.82
N MET A 190 -0.44 -0.08 -11.86
CA MET A 190 0.29 -0.32 -13.10
C MET A 190 -0.29 -1.49 -13.90
N ASN A 191 -1.33 -2.14 -13.37
CA ASN A 191 -1.93 -3.35 -13.92
C ASN A 191 -0.88 -4.45 -14.17
N TRP A 192 0.04 -4.62 -13.22
CA TRP A 192 1.08 -5.65 -13.26
C TRP A 192 0.64 -6.88 -12.49
N ASP A 193 0.56 -8.01 -13.20
CA ASP A 193 0.63 -9.33 -12.60
C ASP A 193 2.05 -9.64 -12.10
N PHE A 194 2.24 -10.80 -11.47
CA PHE A 194 3.56 -11.26 -11.06
C PHE A 194 4.16 -12.30 -12.00
N GLU A 195 3.36 -12.89 -12.89
CA GLU A 195 3.81 -13.91 -13.85
C GLU A 195 4.83 -13.32 -14.83
N HIS A 196 4.66 -12.05 -15.21
CA HIS A 196 5.54 -11.34 -16.12
C HIS A 196 6.56 -10.44 -15.38
N ASP A 197 6.89 -10.71 -14.12
CA ASP A 197 7.89 -9.91 -13.38
C ASP A 197 9.26 -9.96 -14.04
N ILE A 198 9.62 -11.12 -14.62
CA ILE A 198 10.90 -11.31 -15.33
C ILE A 198 10.96 -10.47 -16.62
N ASP A 199 9.84 -10.35 -17.32
CA ASP A 199 9.75 -9.55 -18.56
C ASP A 199 9.92 -8.04 -18.29
N ARG A 200 9.73 -7.63 -17.03
CA ARG A 200 9.83 -6.23 -16.58
C ARG A 200 11.17 -5.89 -15.94
N LEU A 201 12.14 -6.80 -15.92
CA LEU A 201 13.48 -6.51 -15.39
C LEU A 201 14.18 -5.37 -16.12
N ASP A 202 13.72 -5.05 -17.32
CA ASP A 202 14.27 -4.00 -18.15
C ASP A 202 13.62 -2.62 -17.94
N LEU A 203 12.58 -2.55 -17.10
CA LEU A 203 11.74 -1.38 -16.93
C LEU A 203 12.34 -0.38 -15.93
N TRP A 204 12.38 0.89 -16.33
CA TRP A 204 12.56 2.01 -15.41
C TRP A 204 11.19 2.60 -15.04
N ILE A 205 10.86 2.64 -13.76
CA ILE A 205 9.56 3.16 -13.32
C ILE A 205 9.60 4.69 -13.37
N PRO A 206 8.71 5.35 -14.15
CA PRO A 206 8.73 6.80 -14.28
C PRO A 206 8.75 7.52 -12.93
N GLY A 207 9.62 8.53 -12.82
CA GLY A 207 9.80 9.35 -11.62
C GLY A 207 10.32 8.62 -10.38
N GLN A 208 10.82 7.38 -10.49
CA GLN A 208 11.58 6.70 -9.43
C GLN A 208 13.08 6.79 -9.69
N THR A 209 13.88 6.78 -8.62
CA THR A 209 15.36 6.85 -8.72
C THR A 209 16.02 5.51 -9.03
N ALA A 210 15.31 4.39 -8.86
CA ALA A 210 15.82 3.05 -9.07
C ALA A 210 14.95 2.28 -10.06
N PRO A 211 15.53 1.37 -10.87
CA PRO A 211 14.79 0.59 -11.85
C PRO A 211 13.98 -0.53 -11.18
N TYR A 212 13.05 -1.11 -11.94
CA TYR A 212 12.14 -2.17 -11.48
C TYR A 212 12.85 -3.34 -10.76
N PRO A 213 13.99 -3.89 -11.24
CA PRO A 213 14.70 -4.97 -10.56
C PRO A 213 15.04 -4.68 -9.10
N VAL A 214 15.33 -3.42 -8.76
CA VAL A 214 15.71 -3.05 -7.39
C VAL A 214 14.53 -3.26 -6.42
N ALA A 215 13.30 -3.04 -6.89
CA ALA A 215 12.11 -3.29 -6.08
C ALA A 215 11.83 -4.78 -5.82
N MET A 216 12.51 -5.67 -6.56
CA MET A 216 12.39 -7.13 -6.45
C MET A 216 13.47 -7.78 -5.58
N ILE A 217 14.47 -7.01 -5.13
CA ILE A 217 15.58 -7.54 -4.33
C ILE A 217 15.10 -8.17 -3.03
N GLU A 218 15.67 -9.33 -2.73
CA GLU A 218 15.47 -10.00 -1.46
C GLU A 218 16.44 -9.51 -0.40
N GLY A 219 15.95 -9.34 0.83
CA GLY A 219 16.78 -8.99 1.99
C GLY A 219 16.90 -7.48 2.19
N HIS A 220 16.82 -7.04 3.44
CA HIS A 220 16.80 -5.60 3.76
C HIS A 220 18.11 -4.89 3.37
N ARG A 221 19.26 -5.52 3.65
CA ARG A 221 20.57 -4.93 3.37
C ARG A 221 20.80 -4.70 1.87
N PRO A 222 20.74 -5.73 0.99
CA PRO A 222 20.94 -5.51 -0.45
C PRO A 222 19.90 -4.57 -1.05
N TYR A 223 18.66 -4.63 -0.58
CA TYR A 223 17.58 -3.74 -1.00
C TYR A 223 17.93 -2.26 -0.76
N PHE A 224 18.30 -1.90 0.48
CA PHE A 224 18.65 -0.51 0.79
C PHE A 224 19.96 -0.06 0.14
N LEU A 225 20.96 -0.94 0.04
CA LEU A 225 22.23 -0.61 -0.59
C LEU A 225 22.06 -0.31 -2.08
N LEU A 226 21.29 -1.11 -2.82
CA LEU A 226 21.07 -0.86 -4.24
C LEU A 226 20.22 0.38 -4.47
N HIS A 227 19.16 0.58 -3.67
CA HIS A 227 18.41 1.82 -3.68
C HIS A 227 19.30 3.06 -3.42
N ALA A 228 20.21 2.98 -2.45
CA ALA A 228 21.18 4.03 -2.14
C ALA A 228 22.14 4.30 -3.29
N LEU A 229 22.69 3.25 -3.91
CA LEU A 229 23.60 3.37 -5.07
C LEU A 229 22.93 4.11 -6.24
N PHE A 230 21.68 3.77 -6.55
CA PHE A 230 20.93 4.40 -7.63
C PHE A 230 20.58 5.86 -7.34
N VAL A 231 20.12 6.19 -6.12
CA VAL A 231 19.76 7.58 -5.77
C VAL A 231 20.98 8.51 -5.60
N LEU A 232 22.12 7.97 -5.18
CA LEU A 232 23.35 8.74 -5.04
C LEU A 232 24.06 8.92 -6.39
N ALA A 233 23.77 8.05 -7.36
CA ALA A 233 24.56 7.87 -8.58
C ALA A 233 26.06 7.65 -8.26
N ASP A 234 26.34 7.02 -7.12
CA ASP A 234 27.69 6.85 -6.58
C ASP A 234 28.35 5.64 -7.22
N SER A 235 29.00 5.86 -8.36
CA SER A 235 29.89 4.85 -8.92
C SER A 235 31.10 5.45 -9.59
N LYS A 236 32.27 5.24 -8.99
CA LYS A 236 33.53 5.61 -9.64
C LYS A 236 33.75 4.87 -10.97
N ASN A 237 33.36 3.59 -11.02
CA ASN A 237 33.71 2.68 -12.13
C ASN A 237 32.49 2.17 -12.92
N GLY A 238 31.27 2.56 -12.56
CA GLY A 238 30.04 2.01 -13.17
C GLY A 238 29.79 0.54 -12.79
N ILE A 239 30.41 0.08 -11.70
CA ILE A 239 30.31 -1.31 -11.23
C ILE A 239 29.35 -1.32 -10.04
N ILE A 240 28.30 -2.13 -10.15
CA ILE A 240 27.44 -2.47 -9.03
C ILE A 240 28.23 -3.47 -8.15
N PRO A 241 28.46 -3.18 -6.85
CA PRO A 241 29.17 -4.08 -5.96
C PRO A 241 28.55 -5.48 -5.93
N ASP A 242 29.37 -6.48 -5.65
CA ASP A 242 28.87 -7.81 -5.38
C ASP A 242 28.15 -7.81 -4.03
N ILE A 243 26.83 -7.85 -4.06
CA ILE A 243 25.98 -7.89 -2.87
C ILE A 243 25.20 -9.20 -2.90
N GLU A 244 25.20 -9.91 -1.78
CA GLU A 244 24.51 -11.18 -1.58
C GLU A 244 23.10 -11.17 -2.19
N THR A 245 22.70 -12.27 -2.84
CA THR A 245 21.34 -12.51 -3.39
C THR A 245 20.89 -11.58 -4.53
N THR A 246 21.83 -10.89 -5.21
CA THR A 246 21.48 -9.93 -6.29
C THR A 246 21.87 -10.39 -7.69
N ASP A 247 22.42 -11.58 -7.89
CA ASP A 247 23.13 -11.95 -9.14
C ASP A 247 22.30 -11.76 -10.42
N GLN A 248 21.05 -12.27 -10.44
CA GLN A 248 20.15 -12.12 -11.59
C GLN A 248 19.70 -10.66 -11.79
N LEU A 249 19.42 -9.95 -10.69
CA LEU A 249 18.96 -8.56 -10.72
C LEU A 249 20.09 -7.58 -11.04
N ARG A 250 21.33 -7.94 -10.74
CA ARG A 250 22.54 -7.14 -11.00
C ARG A 250 22.80 -7.04 -12.50
N VAL A 251 22.64 -8.14 -13.24
CA VAL A 251 22.78 -8.15 -14.70
C VAL A 251 21.75 -7.20 -15.32
N ALA A 252 20.49 -7.31 -14.92
CA ALA A 252 19.42 -6.43 -15.37
C ALA A 252 19.65 -4.96 -14.96
N SER A 253 20.16 -4.73 -13.75
CA SER A 253 20.41 -3.38 -13.22
C SER A 253 21.62 -2.70 -13.85
N LYS A 254 22.62 -3.46 -14.31
CA LYS A 254 23.90 -2.92 -14.82
C LYS A 254 23.72 -1.99 -16.02
N LYS A 255 22.76 -2.30 -16.91
CA LYS A 255 22.47 -1.46 -18.08
C LYS A 255 21.92 -0.07 -17.71
N HIS A 256 21.41 0.06 -16.49
CA HIS A 256 20.86 1.31 -15.96
C HIS A 256 21.86 2.07 -15.09
N PHE A 257 23.09 1.58 -14.94
CA PHE A 257 24.06 2.12 -14.01
C PHE A 257 25.33 2.56 -14.74
N THR A 258 25.58 3.86 -14.73
CA THR A 258 26.71 4.49 -15.44
C THR A 258 27.74 5.02 -14.45
N ALA A 259 29.02 4.97 -14.82
CA ALA A 259 30.08 5.56 -14.02
C ALA A 259 29.92 7.09 -13.90
N ASN A 260 30.05 7.61 -12.69
CA ASN A 260 30.07 9.03 -12.37
C ASN A 260 31.15 9.33 -11.32
N PRO A 261 32.44 9.37 -11.73
CA PRO A 261 33.56 9.58 -10.81
C PRO A 261 33.55 10.97 -10.17
N THR A 262 33.06 11.99 -10.87
CA THR A 262 32.90 13.35 -10.32
C THR A 262 31.95 13.34 -9.14
N ARG A 263 30.78 12.72 -9.30
CA ARG A 263 29.80 12.59 -8.23
C ARG A 263 30.33 11.78 -7.05
N ALA A 264 31.04 10.69 -7.32
CA ALA A 264 31.67 9.89 -6.27
C ALA A 264 32.73 10.68 -5.48
N ALA A 265 33.46 11.62 -6.11
CA ALA A 265 34.39 12.50 -5.42
C ALA A 265 33.66 13.52 -4.54
N GLU A 266 32.63 14.18 -5.08
CA GLU A 266 31.78 15.14 -4.36
C GLU A 266 31.16 14.50 -3.09
N LEU A 267 30.61 13.29 -3.20
CA LEU A 267 30.02 12.59 -2.05
C LEU A 267 31.03 12.29 -0.94
N ARG A 268 32.30 12.06 -1.28
CA ARG A 268 33.37 11.87 -0.28
C ARG A 268 33.73 13.17 0.43
N GLU A 269 33.68 14.30 -0.28
CA GLU A 269 33.90 15.62 0.33
C GLU A 269 32.75 16.03 1.24
N ILE A 270 31.50 15.67 0.90
CA ILE A 270 30.33 15.92 1.75
C ILE A 270 30.40 15.12 3.06
N GLY A 271 30.96 13.91 3.04
CA GLY A 271 31.06 13.03 4.19
C GLY A 271 29.77 12.22 4.48
N PRO A 272 29.77 11.37 5.51
CA PRO A 272 28.67 10.47 5.81
C PRO A 272 27.42 11.16 6.39
N PRO A 273 26.24 10.51 6.32
CA PRO A 273 24.99 11.06 6.82
C PRO A 273 25.05 11.46 8.30
N GLY A 274 24.66 12.70 8.60
CA GLY A 274 24.53 13.19 9.97
C GLY A 274 25.77 13.87 10.56
N GLU A 275 26.90 13.90 9.85
CA GLU A 275 28.09 14.66 10.29
C GLU A 275 27.93 16.17 10.12
N ALA A 276 27.10 16.61 9.18
CA ALA A 276 26.83 18.01 8.91
C ALA A 276 25.33 18.32 8.89
N GLU A 277 24.96 19.47 9.42
CA GLU A 277 23.62 20.03 9.25
C GLU A 277 23.35 20.29 7.75
N GLY A 278 22.15 19.95 7.30
CA GLY A 278 21.77 20.08 5.89
C GLY A 278 22.42 19.04 4.98
N TRP A 279 22.95 17.93 5.53
CA TRP A 279 23.57 16.85 4.74
C TRP A 279 22.73 16.43 3.53
N ALA A 280 21.41 16.25 3.70
CA ALA A 280 20.55 15.80 2.62
C ALA A 280 20.46 16.81 1.47
N VAL A 281 20.50 18.11 1.77
CA VAL A 281 20.49 19.18 0.76
C VAL A 281 21.85 19.30 0.08
N ARG A 282 22.95 19.02 0.79
CA ARG A 282 24.29 18.94 0.17
C ARG A 282 24.38 17.76 -0.80
N VAL A 283 23.85 16.61 -0.41
CA VAL A 283 23.79 15.43 -1.29
C VAL A 283 22.81 15.70 -2.44
N TRP A 284 21.62 16.20 -2.18
CA TRP A 284 20.63 16.46 -3.22
C TRP A 284 20.25 17.95 -3.22
N PRO A 285 21.01 18.80 -3.93
CA PRO A 285 20.73 20.24 -3.98
C PRO A 285 19.34 20.59 -4.52
N ALA A 286 18.76 19.72 -5.36
CA ALA A 286 17.41 19.86 -5.90
C ALA A 286 16.30 19.24 -5.02
N LEU A 287 16.62 18.79 -3.81
CA LEU A 287 15.64 18.18 -2.91
C LEU A 287 14.65 19.23 -2.38
N THR A 288 13.37 19.09 -2.74
CA THR A 288 12.33 20.08 -2.41
C THR A 288 11.38 19.63 -1.30
N LYS A 289 11.18 18.32 -1.10
CA LYS A 289 10.30 17.79 -0.06
C LYS A 289 10.84 16.50 0.57
N PHE A 290 10.61 16.33 1.87
CA PHE A 290 10.59 15.03 2.54
C PHE A 290 9.15 14.63 2.82
N ILE A 291 8.80 13.39 2.45
CA ILE A 291 7.48 12.83 2.70
C ILE A 291 7.66 11.55 3.51
N GLY A 292 7.04 11.49 4.67
CA GLY A 292 7.11 10.35 5.57
C GLY A 292 6.06 10.42 6.67
N ILE A 293 5.83 9.29 7.34
CA ILE A 293 4.95 9.25 8.50
C ILE A 293 5.70 9.86 9.68
N THR A 294 5.19 10.96 10.22
CA THR A 294 5.79 11.70 11.35
C THR A 294 4.97 11.61 12.63
N GLY A 295 3.83 10.91 12.60
CA GLY A 295 2.97 10.67 13.77
C GLY A 295 3.32 9.38 14.52
N GLY A 296 2.77 9.24 15.73
CA GLY A 296 2.93 8.04 16.57
C GLY A 296 4.40 7.76 16.91
N ILE A 297 4.79 6.48 16.85
CA ILE A 297 6.17 6.04 17.16
C ILE A 297 7.21 6.66 16.22
N ALA A 298 6.82 7.06 15.00
CA ALA A 298 7.73 7.63 14.02
C ALA A 298 8.10 9.10 14.32
N ALA A 299 7.39 9.78 15.24
CA ALA A 299 7.74 11.14 15.64
C ALA A 299 9.17 11.26 16.18
N VAL A 300 9.72 10.16 16.73
CA VAL A 300 11.10 10.08 17.24
C VAL A 300 12.16 10.39 16.18
N VAL A 301 11.87 10.18 14.89
CA VAL A 301 12.85 10.44 13.82
C VAL A 301 12.80 11.88 13.28
N VAL A 302 11.77 12.65 13.62
CA VAL A 302 11.56 14.01 13.08
C VAL A 302 12.74 14.93 13.37
N PRO A 303 13.30 15.02 14.60
CA PRO A 303 14.46 15.89 14.85
C PRO A 303 15.65 15.56 13.96
N LYS A 304 15.90 14.28 13.70
CA LYS A 304 17.01 13.83 12.85
C LYS A 304 16.78 14.20 11.38
N VAL A 305 15.55 14.09 10.89
CA VAL A 305 15.18 14.53 9.53
C VAL A 305 15.34 16.04 9.40
N CYS A 306 14.89 16.82 10.38
CA CYS A 306 15.04 18.28 10.40
C CYS A 306 16.52 18.70 10.39
N GLN A 307 17.38 18.03 11.17
CA GLN A 307 18.83 18.26 11.17
C GLN A 307 19.46 17.97 9.79
N MET A 308 19.06 16.87 9.14
CA MET A 308 19.55 16.50 7.81
C MET A 308 19.06 17.46 6.71
N TRP A 309 17.88 18.06 6.85
CA TRP A 309 17.35 19.05 5.91
C TRP A 309 17.90 20.46 6.12
N LYS A 310 18.27 20.80 7.36
CA LYS A 310 18.45 22.19 7.82
C LYS A 310 17.12 22.95 7.93
N CYS A 311 16.10 22.31 8.50
CA CYS A 311 14.89 23.04 8.90
C CYS A 311 15.24 23.95 10.08
N CYS A 312 15.57 25.22 9.79
CA CYS A 312 15.54 26.26 10.80
C CYS A 312 14.18 26.19 11.49
N HIS A 313 14.17 25.92 12.80
CA HIS A 313 12.97 26.15 13.60
C HIS A 313 12.77 27.66 13.64
N THR A 314 12.02 28.21 12.69
CA THR A 314 11.36 29.49 12.89
C THR A 314 10.24 29.23 13.88
N ASN A 315 10.53 29.49 15.15
CA ASN A 315 9.52 29.65 16.20
C ASN A 315 8.55 30.78 15.85
#